data_AF-A0A661NGX6-F1
#
_entry.id   AF-A0A661NGX6-F1
#
_cell.length_a   1.000
_cell.length_b   1.000
_cell.length_c   1.000
_cell.angle_alpha   90.00
_cell.angle_beta   90.00
_cell.angle_gamma   90.00
#
_symmetry.space_group_name_H-M   'P 1'
#
loop_
_entity.id
_entity.type
_entity.pdbx_description
1 polymer ?
#
loop_
_entity_poly.entity_id
_entity_poly.type
_entity_poly.pdbx_seq_one_letter_code
_entity_poly.pdbx_strand_id
1 'polypeptide(L)'
;DDDCDGVVDEDFDLLSDPGHCGGCGVVCPSTGGTAACGEGSCKLECSEDRANCDSNPATGCETDFARPGTCGACDVDCASSGLSLCGPEGESFVCTSDCPDGLDSCGGTCADLQTDLYRCGACDAPCFRDLHGILECRDGACLVTDCGDGYRDCNGDAADGCEAPLGTRTDCLACGDTCAASERCTRRGCGAPPVCEPPMACTAGPTPGYCSYSCGTDTVHCDDTGSCQCAHSDGTASTCSRVRSARDCSPCMDAFAAGCCVTPG
;
A
#
# COMPACT_ATOMS: atom_id res chain seq x y z
N ASP A 1 -14.19 33.22 -10.63
CA ASP A 1 -14.71 32.29 -9.64
C ASP A 1 -14.72 30.96 -10.35
N ASP A 2 -13.57 30.31 -10.29
CA ASP A 2 -13.28 29.07 -10.99
C ASP A 2 -13.66 27.86 -10.10
N ASP A 3 -14.30 28.11 -8.94
CA ASP A 3 -14.78 27.15 -7.93
C ASP A 3 -16.26 27.34 -7.50
N CYS A 4 -16.99 28.28 -8.09
CA CYS A 4 -18.40 28.64 -7.88
C CYS A 4 -18.79 29.07 -6.45
N ASP A 5 -17.92 29.78 -5.73
CA ASP A 5 -18.16 30.25 -4.36
C ASP A 5 -18.22 31.80 -4.18
N GLY A 6 -17.96 32.55 -5.25
CA GLY A 6 -18.03 34.00 -5.31
C GLY A 6 -16.78 34.76 -4.86
N VAL A 7 -15.65 34.09 -4.58
CA VAL A 7 -14.36 34.75 -4.31
C VAL A 7 -13.39 34.65 -5.49
N VAL A 8 -12.29 35.42 -5.45
CA VAL A 8 -11.30 35.52 -6.54
C VAL A 8 -9.93 35.19 -5.95
N ASP A 9 -9.58 33.89 -5.87
CA ASP A 9 -8.22 33.30 -5.98
C ASP A 9 -8.09 31.80 -5.52
N GLU A 10 -7.34 31.02 -6.34
CA GLU A 10 -6.59 29.74 -6.15
C GLU A 10 -7.18 28.47 -5.48
N ASP A 11 -7.37 27.36 -6.25
CA ASP A 11 -6.86 26.01 -5.88
C ASP A 11 -7.05 24.89 -6.95
N PHE A 12 -7.90 25.06 -7.98
CA PHE A 12 -8.00 24.12 -9.11
C PHE A 12 -8.28 24.80 -10.46
N ASP A 13 -7.60 24.36 -11.52
CA ASP A 13 -7.68 24.95 -12.86
C ASP A 13 -8.72 24.23 -13.73
N LEU A 14 -9.84 24.89 -14.02
CA LEU A 14 -10.89 24.33 -14.87
C LEU A 14 -10.44 24.01 -16.30
N LEU A 15 -9.29 24.52 -16.76
CA LEU A 15 -8.76 24.28 -18.10
C LEU A 15 -7.81 23.08 -18.18
N SER A 16 -7.25 22.63 -17.05
CA SER A 16 -6.20 21.60 -17.03
C SER A 16 -6.29 20.58 -15.90
N ASP A 17 -7.13 20.77 -14.90
CA ASP A 17 -7.34 19.82 -13.81
C ASP A 17 -8.34 18.71 -14.22
N PRO A 18 -7.91 17.43 -14.30
CA PRO A 18 -8.80 16.30 -14.59
C PRO A 18 -9.88 16.08 -13.51
N GLY A 19 -9.75 16.64 -12.31
CA GLY A 19 -10.77 16.58 -11.25
C GLY A 19 -11.87 17.63 -11.35
N HIS A 20 -11.65 18.69 -12.14
CA HIS A 20 -12.53 19.87 -12.22
C HIS A 20 -12.62 20.41 -13.65
N CYS A 21 -12.62 19.53 -14.66
CA CYS A 21 -12.42 19.94 -16.04
C CYS A 21 -13.64 20.60 -16.68
N GLY A 22 -13.55 21.87 -17.06
CA GLY A 22 -14.64 22.64 -17.67
C GLY A 22 -15.76 23.06 -16.70
N GLY A 23 -15.64 22.68 -15.42
CA GLY A 23 -16.57 23.04 -14.37
C GLY A 23 -16.28 22.30 -13.05
N CYS A 24 -16.76 22.86 -11.94
CA CYS A 24 -16.51 22.30 -10.61
C CYS A 24 -17.08 20.88 -10.46
N GLY A 25 -16.24 19.95 -9.99
CA GLY A 25 -16.61 18.55 -9.75
C GLY A 25 -16.77 17.71 -11.03
N VAL A 26 -16.39 18.24 -12.19
CA VAL A 26 -16.34 17.49 -13.44
C VAL A 26 -15.06 16.66 -13.47
N VAL A 27 -15.14 15.45 -12.93
CA VAL A 27 -14.04 14.49 -12.94
C VAL A 27 -13.98 13.79 -14.29
N CYS A 28 -12.84 13.88 -14.96
CA CYS A 28 -12.57 13.18 -16.19
C CYS A 28 -12.40 11.68 -15.94
N PRO A 29 -12.96 10.83 -16.81
CA PRO A 29 -12.92 9.39 -16.67
C PRO A 29 -11.51 8.84 -16.92
N SER A 30 -11.07 7.94 -16.03
CA SER A 30 -9.76 7.27 -16.07
C SER A 30 -9.87 5.75 -16.29
N THR A 31 -11.05 5.26 -16.66
CA THR A 31 -11.25 3.83 -16.88
C THR A 31 -10.39 3.37 -18.07
N GLY A 32 -9.34 2.61 -17.82
CA GLY A 32 -8.48 2.06 -18.88
C GLY A 32 -7.51 3.04 -19.52
N GLY A 33 -7.27 4.17 -18.89
CA GLY A 33 -6.35 5.18 -19.37
C GLY A 33 -6.07 6.24 -18.33
N THR A 34 -5.26 7.22 -18.72
CA THR A 34 -5.01 8.41 -17.92
C THR A 34 -6.02 9.48 -18.31
N ALA A 35 -6.77 9.97 -17.32
CA ALA A 35 -7.63 11.12 -17.48
C ALA A 35 -6.78 12.39 -17.63
N ALA A 36 -7.09 13.21 -18.63
CA ALA A 36 -6.47 14.51 -18.84
C ALA A 36 -7.54 15.58 -19.01
N CYS A 37 -7.20 16.84 -18.74
CA CYS A 37 -8.05 17.98 -19.06
C CYS A 37 -7.27 18.93 -19.97
N GLY A 38 -7.92 19.42 -21.02
CA GLY A 38 -7.31 20.43 -21.87
C GLY A 38 -8.35 21.36 -22.46
N GLU A 39 -8.12 22.66 -22.29
CA GLU A 39 -9.03 23.73 -22.75
C GLU A 39 -10.45 23.57 -22.17
N GLY A 40 -10.55 23.05 -20.93
CA GLY A 40 -11.81 22.83 -20.24
C GLY A 40 -12.65 21.68 -20.79
N SER A 41 -12.02 20.75 -21.52
CA SER A 41 -12.64 19.51 -21.99
C SER A 41 -11.82 18.30 -21.59
N CYS A 42 -12.51 17.25 -21.11
CA CYS A 42 -11.86 15.99 -20.77
C CYS A 42 -11.21 15.37 -22.00
N LYS A 43 -9.92 15.09 -21.87
CA LYS A 43 -9.10 14.32 -22.80
C LYS A 43 -8.82 12.96 -22.16
N LEU A 44 -8.64 11.96 -23.00
CA LEU A 44 -8.47 10.59 -22.57
C LEU A 44 -7.26 10.02 -23.30
N GLU A 45 -6.23 9.65 -22.54
CA GLU A 45 -5.07 8.93 -23.06
C GLU A 45 -5.20 7.47 -22.64
N CYS A 46 -5.55 6.60 -23.58
CA CYS A 46 -5.70 5.18 -23.28
C CYS A 46 -4.37 4.55 -22.87
N SER A 47 -4.44 3.62 -21.91
CA SER A 47 -3.34 2.71 -21.64
C SER A 47 -3.02 1.90 -22.90
N GLU A 48 -1.82 1.33 -22.94
CA GLU A 48 -1.42 0.44 -24.03
C GLU A 48 -2.49 -0.62 -24.28
N ASP A 49 -2.70 -0.91 -25.57
CA ASP A 49 -3.66 -1.91 -26.07
C ASP A 49 -5.13 -1.66 -25.73
N ARG A 50 -5.48 -0.46 -25.24
CA ARG A 50 -6.86 -0.07 -24.97
C ARG A 50 -7.32 1.06 -25.86
N ALA A 51 -8.65 1.12 -26.07
CA ALA A 51 -9.27 2.17 -26.87
C ALA A 51 -10.67 2.53 -26.38
N ASN A 52 -11.08 3.74 -26.74
CA ASN A 52 -12.45 4.20 -26.67
C ASN A 52 -13.12 3.96 -28.03
N CYS A 53 -13.87 2.87 -28.15
CA CYS A 53 -14.43 2.43 -29.42
C CYS A 53 -15.82 3.01 -29.69
N ASP A 54 -16.54 3.42 -28.65
CA ASP A 54 -17.84 4.08 -28.79
C ASP A 54 -17.73 5.61 -28.97
N SER A 55 -16.50 6.15 -28.97
CA SER A 55 -16.19 7.58 -29.00
C SER A 55 -16.82 8.39 -27.86
N ASN A 56 -17.24 7.72 -26.79
CA ASN A 56 -17.83 8.35 -25.62
C ASN A 56 -16.76 8.52 -24.55
N PRO A 57 -16.19 9.73 -24.36
CA PRO A 57 -15.14 9.92 -23.37
C PRO A 57 -15.60 9.50 -21.98
N ALA A 58 -16.90 9.65 -21.64
CA ALA A 58 -17.45 9.37 -20.32
C ALA A 58 -17.24 7.92 -19.82
N THR A 59 -17.13 6.96 -20.72
CA THR A 59 -16.92 5.53 -20.39
C THR A 59 -15.45 5.14 -20.32
N GLY A 60 -14.53 6.02 -20.73
CA GLY A 60 -13.09 5.78 -20.74
C GLY A 60 -12.62 5.02 -21.97
N CYS A 61 -11.56 4.22 -21.82
CA CYS A 61 -11.01 3.35 -22.86
C CYS A 61 -11.50 1.93 -22.63
N GLU A 62 -12.81 1.72 -22.68
CA GLU A 62 -13.50 0.51 -22.25
C GLU A 62 -13.07 -0.76 -23.01
N THR A 63 -12.50 -0.60 -24.20
CA THR A 63 -12.11 -1.70 -25.08
C THR A 63 -10.65 -2.12 -24.87
N ASP A 64 -10.41 -3.43 -24.98
CA ASP A 64 -9.12 -4.10 -24.81
C ASP A 64 -8.82 -4.90 -26.08
N PHE A 65 -7.72 -4.56 -26.75
CA PHE A 65 -7.34 -5.12 -28.04
C PHE A 65 -6.75 -6.52 -27.98
N ALA A 66 -6.49 -7.05 -26.79
CA ALA A 66 -6.06 -8.43 -26.62
C ALA A 66 -7.24 -9.43 -26.67
N ARG A 67 -8.49 -8.96 -26.86
CA ARG A 67 -9.69 -9.80 -26.82
C ARG A 67 -10.13 -10.25 -28.22
N PRO A 68 -10.70 -11.46 -28.36
CA PRO A 68 -11.17 -11.98 -29.66
C PRO A 68 -12.16 -11.07 -30.37
N GLY A 69 -13.03 -10.37 -29.64
CA GLY A 69 -14.08 -9.54 -30.21
C GLY A 69 -13.62 -8.15 -30.66
N THR A 70 -12.38 -7.76 -30.32
CA THR A 70 -11.82 -6.42 -30.56
C THR A 70 -10.33 -6.49 -30.88
N CYS A 71 -9.90 -7.54 -31.58
CA CYS A 71 -8.50 -7.93 -31.69
C CYS A 71 -7.68 -6.95 -32.53
N GLY A 72 -6.84 -6.15 -31.89
CA GLY A 72 -6.00 -5.12 -32.54
C GLY A 72 -6.76 -3.87 -33.02
N ALA A 73 -8.10 -3.88 -33.02
CA ALA A 73 -8.94 -2.74 -33.39
C ALA A 73 -10.40 -2.94 -32.92
N CYS A 74 -11.13 -1.84 -32.81
CA CYS A 74 -12.51 -1.79 -32.30
C CYS A 74 -13.50 -2.73 -32.99
N ASP A 75 -13.40 -2.87 -34.31
CA ASP A 75 -14.36 -3.63 -35.13
C ASP A 75 -13.80 -4.98 -35.61
N VAL A 76 -12.77 -5.50 -34.93
CA VAL A 76 -12.13 -6.77 -35.31
C VAL A 76 -12.59 -7.90 -34.40
N ASP A 77 -13.58 -8.64 -34.86
CA ASP A 77 -14.02 -9.88 -34.23
C ASP A 77 -13.42 -11.09 -34.96
N CYS A 78 -12.58 -11.85 -34.25
CA CYS A 78 -11.94 -13.05 -34.79
C CYS A 78 -12.96 -14.12 -35.17
N ALA A 79 -14.07 -14.24 -34.43
CA ALA A 79 -15.11 -15.23 -34.72
C ALA A 79 -15.74 -14.99 -36.11
N SER A 80 -15.89 -13.73 -36.51
CA SER A 80 -16.37 -13.34 -37.84
C SER A 80 -15.45 -13.81 -38.97
N SER A 81 -14.17 -14.06 -38.69
CA SER A 81 -13.17 -14.58 -39.64
C SER A 81 -12.97 -16.10 -39.52
N GLY A 82 -13.75 -16.79 -38.68
CA GLY A 82 -13.61 -18.23 -38.42
C GLY A 82 -12.41 -18.59 -37.53
N LEU A 83 -11.77 -17.59 -36.92
CA LEU A 83 -10.70 -17.75 -35.94
C LEU A 83 -11.28 -17.56 -34.53
N SER A 84 -10.66 -18.15 -33.52
CA SER A 84 -11.17 -18.05 -32.14
C SER A 84 -10.17 -17.42 -31.18
N LEU A 85 -8.96 -17.13 -31.66
CA LEU A 85 -7.88 -16.59 -30.84
C LEU A 85 -7.46 -15.21 -31.31
N CYS A 86 -7.13 -14.37 -30.34
CA CYS A 86 -6.42 -13.11 -30.51
C CYS A 86 -5.03 -13.24 -29.89
N GLY A 87 -3.99 -13.07 -30.71
CA GLY A 87 -2.60 -13.23 -30.31
C GLY A 87 -1.76 -11.98 -30.61
N PRO A 88 -0.70 -11.72 -29.83
CA PRO A 88 0.19 -10.60 -30.07
C PRO A 88 1.07 -10.85 -31.31
N GLU A 89 1.27 -9.80 -32.11
CA GLU A 89 2.10 -9.76 -33.32
C GLU A 89 2.85 -8.42 -33.32
N GLY A 90 4.10 -8.42 -32.84
CA GLY A 90 4.88 -7.18 -32.67
C GLY A 90 4.29 -6.30 -31.56
N GLU A 91 3.89 -5.08 -31.91
CA GLU A 91 3.26 -4.11 -30.98
C GLU A 91 1.73 -4.02 -31.21
N SER A 92 1.11 -5.08 -31.73
CA SER A 92 -0.31 -5.14 -32.00
C SER A 92 -0.86 -6.56 -31.79
N PHE A 93 -2.16 -6.74 -32.02
CA PHE A 93 -2.83 -8.04 -31.96
C PHE A 93 -3.48 -8.39 -33.28
N VAL A 94 -3.46 -9.68 -33.60
CA VAL A 94 -4.09 -10.21 -34.81
C VAL A 94 -4.83 -11.49 -34.48
N CYS A 95 -5.94 -11.71 -35.18
CA CYS A 95 -6.66 -12.97 -35.11
C CYS A 95 -5.79 -14.12 -35.64
N THR A 96 -5.66 -15.18 -34.86
CA THR A 96 -4.82 -16.34 -35.20
C THR A 96 -5.57 -17.65 -34.98
N SER A 97 -5.13 -18.74 -35.62
CA SER A 97 -5.67 -20.09 -35.36
C SER A 97 -5.04 -20.72 -34.12
N ASP A 98 -3.81 -20.32 -33.80
CA ASP A 98 -2.98 -20.88 -32.74
C ASP A 98 -2.14 -19.79 -32.10
N CYS A 99 -1.78 -19.96 -30.83
CA CYS A 99 -0.94 -18.99 -30.16
C CYS A 99 0.51 -19.04 -30.67
N PRO A 100 1.19 -17.87 -30.77
CA PRO A 100 2.62 -17.81 -31.05
C PRO A 100 3.43 -18.69 -30.09
N ASP A 101 4.64 -19.10 -30.52
CA ASP A 101 5.53 -19.93 -29.73
C ASP A 101 5.77 -19.35 -28.33
N GLY A 102 5.58 -20.18 -27.30
CA GLY A 102 5.75 -19.79 -25.90
C GLY A 102 4.51 -19.19 -25.24
N LEU A 103 3.39 -19.07 -25.96
CA LEU A 103 2.11 -18.63 -25.40
C LEU A 103 1.08 -19.75 -25.40
N ASP A 104 0.17 -19.70 -24.43
CA ASP A 104 -0.94 -20.63 -24.28
C ASP A 104 -2.29 -19.97 -24.55
N SER A 105 -3.27 -20.79 -24.94
CA SER A 105 -4.62 -20.34 -25.23
C SER A 105 -5.46 -20.22 -23.95
N CYS A 106 -5.87 -18.99 -23.64
CA CYS A 106 -6.65 -18.63 -22.47
C CYS A 106 -7.95 -17.94 -22.86
N GLY A 107 -9.01 -18.72 -23.01
CA GLY A 107 -10.36 -18.19 -23.24
C GLY A 107 -10.49 -17.34 -24.52
N GLY A 108 -9.68 -17.63 -25.54
CA GLY A 108 -9.62 -16.86 -26.79
C GLY A 108 -8.47 -15.85 -26.85
N THR A 109 -7.73 -15.64 -25.77
CA THR A 109 -6.53 -14.77 -25.77
C THR A 109 -5.27 -15.61 -25.65
N CYS A 110 -4.17 -15.18 -26.24
CA CYS A 110 -2.87 -15.81 -26.02
C CYS A 110 -2.16 -15.15 -24.83
N ALA A 111 -1.66 -15.97 -23.91
CA ALA A 111 -1.00 -15.49 -22.69
C ALA A 111 0.28 -16.29 -22.40
N ASP A 112 1.26 -15.65 -21.76
CA ASP A 112 2.48 -16.33 -21.32
C ASP A 112 2.27 -16.88 -19.90
N LEU A 113 1.96 -18.18 -19.78
CA LEU A 113 1.78 -18.79 -18.46
C LEU A 113 3.08 -18.94 -17.66
N GLN A 114 4.25 -18.70 -18.26
CA GLN A 114 5.54 -18.83 -17.60
C GLN A 114 5.95 -17.57 -16.85
N THR A 115 5.49 -16.38 -17.30
CA THR A 115 5.92 -15.09 -16.76
C THR A 115 4.78 -14.10 -16.47
N ASP A 116 3.56 -14.35 -16.96
CA ASP A 116 2.40 -13.50 -16.68
C ASP A 116 1.91 -13.69 -15.24
N LEU A 117 2.08 -12.66 -14.41
CA LEU A 117 1.61 -12.61 -13.02
C LEU A 117 0.10 -12.83 -12.87
N TYR A 118 -0.71 -12.53 -13.89
CA TYR A 118 -2.16 -12.67 -13.83
C TYR A 118 -2.66 -14.03 -14.30
N ARG A 119 -1.78 -14.85 -14.88
CA ARG A 119 -2.09 -16.15 -15.50
C ARG A 119 -0.96 -17.16 -15.27
N CYS A 120 -0.36 -17.15 -14.09
CA CYS A 120 0.85 -17.92 -13.83
C CYS A 120 0.54 -19.42 -13.72
N GLY A 121 1.10 -20.22 -14.64
CA GLY A 121 0.89 -21.67 -14.72
C GLY A 121 -0.47 -22.11 -15.26
N ALA A 122 -1.51 -21.25 -15.21
CA ALA A 122 -2.82 -21.50 -15.80
C ALA A 122 -3.58 -20.19 -16.08
N CYS A 123 -4.51 -20.24 -17.04
CA CYS A 123 -5.22 -19.08 -17.58
C CYS A 123 -6.02 -18.25 -16.57
N ASP A 124 -6.57 -18.88 -15.53
CA ASP A 124 -7.35 -18.22 -14.48
C ASP A 124 -6.66 -18.37 -13.11
N ALA A 125 -5.32 -18.42 -13.11
CA ALA A 125 -4.50 -18.55 -11.93
C ALA A 125 -3.58 -17.33 -11.74
N PRO A 126 -4.12 -16.16 -11.37
CA PRO A 126 -3.28 -15.04 -10.99
C PRO A 126 -2.49 -15.37 -9.73
N CYS A 127 -1.25 -14.90 -9.67
CA CYS A 127 -0.54 -14.83 -8.41
C CYS A 127 -1.32 -13.91 -7.46
N PHE A 128 -1.38 -14.30 -6.19
CA PHE A 128 -2.15 -13.60 -5.17
C PHE A 128 -1.68 -12.14 -5.00
N ARG A 129 -2.60 -11.20 -4.69
CA ARG A 129 -2.32 -9.75 -4.77
C ARG A 129 -2.19 -8.97 -3.46
N ASP A 130 -2.55 -9.55 -2.32
CA ASP A 130 -2.90 -8.75 -1.14
C ASP A 130 -2.07 -9.02 0.14
N LEU A 131 -0.93 -9.70 0.07
CA LEU A 131 -0.21 -10.15 1.29
C LEU A 131 1.22 -9.65 1.33
N HIS A 132 1.34 -8.31 1.42
CA HIS A 132 2.53 -7.59 1.85
C HIS A 132 3.84 -8.03 1.17
N GLY A 133 3.82 -8.37 -0.12
CA GLY A 133 4.99 -8.89 -0.82
C GLY A 133 5.08 -8.47 -2.28
N ILE A 134 6.28 -8.57 -2.84
CA ILE A 134 6.56 -8.44 -4.27
C ILE A 134 6.56 -9.84 -4.88
N LEU A 135 5.75 -10.04 -5.92
CA LEU A 135 5.59 -11.33 -6.58
C LEU A 135 6.24 -11.34 -7.97
N GLU A 136 6.71 -12.51 -8.35
CA GLU A 136 7.19 -12.84 -9.68
C GLU A 136 6.49 -14.13 -10.15
N CYS A 137 6.08 -14.19 -11.42
CA CYS A 137 5.74 -15.45 -12.05
C CYS A 137 6.98 -15.94 -12.78
N ARG A 138 7.46 -17.13 -12.42
CA ARG A 138 8.65 -17.70 -13.02
C ARG A 138 8.47 -19.18 -13.27
N ASP A 139 8.75 -19.59 -14.50
CA ASP A 139 8.66 -20.99 -14.93
C ASP A 139 7.25 -21.58 -14.64
N GLY A 140 6.21 -20.73 -14.69
CA GLY A 140 4.82 -21.09 -14.42
C GLY A 140 4.47 -21.30 -12.94
N ALA A 141 5.32 -20.83 -12.04
CA ALA A 141 5.06 -20.83 -10.60
C ALA A 141 5.15 -19.41 -10.03
N CYS A 142 4.20 -19.06 -9.17
CA CYS A 142 4.29 -17.84 -8.38
C CYS A 142 5.44 -17.95 -7.38
N LEU A 143 6.20 -16.88 -7.23
CA LEU A 143 7.29 -16.75 -6.26
C LEU A 143 7.11 -15.46 -5.47
N VAL A 144 7.33 -15.53 -4.16
CA VAL A 144 7.54 -14.35 -3.33
C VAL A 144 9.01 -13.96 -3.44
N THR A 145 9.29 -12.78 -3.99
CA THR A 145 10.66 -12.27 -4.16
C THR A 145 11.10 -11.37 -3.01
N ASP A 146 10.15 -10.66 -2.42
CA ASP A 146 10.38 -9.83 -1.25
C ASP A 146 9.11 -9.76 -0.40
N CYS A 147 9.29 -9.71 0.92
CA CYS A 147 8.21 -9.41 1.85
C CYS A 147 8.45 -8.04 2.45
N GLY A 148 7.40 -7.20 2.38
CA GLY A 148 7.37 -5.89 2.99
C GLY A 148 7.72 -5.92 4.47
N ASP A 149 8.15 -4.76 4.98
CA ASP A 149 8.65 -4.64 6.35
C ASP A 149 7.68 -5.23 7.38
N GLY A 150 8.19 -6.14 8.20
CA GLY A 150 7.41 -6.78 9.26
C GLY A 150 6.56 -7.96 8.79
N TYR A 151 6.72 -8.47 7.56
CA TYR A 151 6.04 -9.68 7.08
C TYR A 151 7.02 -10.71 6.53
N ARG A 152 6.63 -11.99 6.58
CA ARG A 152 7.35 -13.11 5.97
C ARG A 152 6.38 -14.14 5.42
N ASP A 153 6.84 -14.87 4.41
CA ASP A 153 6.28 -16.14 3.96
C ASP A 153 6.82 -17.24 4.90
N CYS A 154 6.00 -17.72 5.83
CA CYS A 154 6.44 -18.67 6.85
C CYS A 154 6.10 -20.11 6.54
N ASN A 155 5.04 -20.35 5.77
CA ASN A 155 4.67 -21.67 5.27
C ASN A 155 5.45 -22.06 3.99
N GLY A 156 6.12 -21.10 3.32
CA GLY A 156 6.83 -21.27 2.06
C GLY A 156 5.90 -21.37 0.86
N ASP A 157 4.65 -20.94 0.99
CA ASP A 157 3.62 -21.02 -0.05
C ASP A 157 3.42 -19.66 -0.71
N ALA A 158 4.03 -19.50 -1.89
CA ALA A 158 3.88 -18.28 -2.67
C ALA A 158 2.43 -18.00 -3.13
N ALA A 159 1.51 -18.97 -3.00
CA ALA A 159 0.10 -18.78 -3.32
C ALA A 159 -0.64 -17.93 -2.27
N ASP A 160 -0.17 -17.86 -1.02
CA ASP A 160 -0.71 -16.96 0.01
C ASP A 160 0.28 -15.87 0.46
N GLY A 161 1.42 -15.73 -0.20
CA GLY A 161 2.25 -14.53 -0.11
C GLY A 161 2.99 -14.40 1.23
N CYS A 162 3.13 -13.17 1.75
CA CYS A 162 3.75 -12.91 3.06
C CYS A 162 2.68 -12.80 4.14
N GLU A 163 2.11 -13.94 4.49
CA GLU A 163 0.97 -14.14 5.37
C GLU A 163 1.30 -13.89 6.85
N ALA A 164 2.56 -14.02 7.25
CA ALA A 164 2.94 -13.98 8.66
C ALA A 164 3.47 -12.60 9.09
N PRO A 165 2.80 -11.92 10.05
CA PRO A 165 3.34 -10.72 10.67
C PRO A 165 4.49 -11.08 11.62
N LEU A 166 5.63 -10.42 11.46
CA LEU A 166 6.73 -10.42 12.41
C LEU A 166 6.45 -9.49 13.60
N GLY A 167 7.23 -9.65 14.67
CA GLY A 167 7.04 -8.90 15.91
C GLY A 167 6.01 -9.53 16.84
N THR A 168 5.46 -10.68 16.48
CA THR A 168 4.59 -11.47 17.36
C THR A 168 5.43 -12.29 18.33
N ARG A 169 4.78 -12.92 19.30
CA ARG A 169 5.48 -13.80 20.25
C ARG A 169 5.94 -15.11 19.62
N THR A 170 5.28 -15.57 18.56
CA THR A 170 5.61 -16.81 17.85
C THR A 170 6.60 -16.58 16.70
N ASP A 171 6.60 -15.37 16.14
CA ASP A 171 7.35 -14.99 14.95
C ASP A 171 8.06 -13.64 15.22
N CYS A 172 9.01 -13.63 16.16
CA CYS A 172 9.56 -12.38 16.67
C CYS A 172 10.42 -11.62 15.65
N LEU A 173 11.56 -12.18 15.24
CA LEU A 173 12.38 -11.62 14.14
C LEU A 173 12.37 -12.49 12.88
N ALA A 174 11.87 -13.72 12.99
CA ALA A 174 11.76 -14.68 11.91
C ALA A 174 10.60 -15.65 12.18
N CYS A 175 10.21 -16.40 11.15
CA CYS A 175 9.21 -17.45 11.25
C CYS A 175 9.58 -18.48 12.32
N GLY A 176 8.66 -18.73 13.25
CA GLY A 176 8.88 -19.67 14.36
C GLY A 176 9.90 -19.21 15.41
N ASP A 177 10.37 -17.96 15.37
CA ASP A 177 11.18 -17.34 16.43
C ASP A 177 10.31 -17.06 17.67
N THR A 178 9.95 -18.14 18.37
CA THR A 178 8.99 -18.13 19.47
C THR A 178 9.65 -17.74 20.79
N CYS A 179 9.20 -16.65 21.39
CA CYS A 179 9.67 -16.20 22.70
C CYS A 179 9.06 -17.01 23.85
N ALA A 180 9.83 -17.16 24.93
CA ALA A 180 9.36 -17.81 26.14
C ALA A 180 8.12 -17.12 26.74
N ALA A 181 7.40 -17.81 27.62
CA ALA A 181 6.22 -17.26 28.30
C ALA A 181 6.47 -15.98 29.08
N SER A 182 7.71 -15.80 29.53
CA SER A 182 8.17 -14.64 30.28
C SER A 182 8.81 -13.57 29.38
N GLU A 183 8.76 -13.68 28.06
CA GLU A 183 9.46 -12.78 27.13
C GLU A 183 8.51 -12.09 26.17
N ARG A 184 8.91 -10.91 25.70
CA ARG A 184 8.23 -10.16 24.64
C ARG A 184 9.14 -10.05 23.43
N CYS A 185 8.54 -9.95 22.26
CA CYS A 185 9.29 -9.62 21.07
C CYS A 185 9.72 -8.15 21.09
N THR A 186 11.00 -7.91 20.82
CA THR A 186 11.58 -6.57 20.73
C THR A 186 12.35 -6.43 19.41
N ARG A 187 12.81 -5.22 19.08
CA ARG A 187 13.67 -4.98 17.90
C ARG A 187 15.01 -5.74 17.94
N ARG A 188 15.38 -6.31 19.08
CA ARG A 188 16.59 -7.13 19.27
C ARG A 188 16.29 -8.62 19.45
N GLY A 189 15.03 -9.04 19.26
CA GLY A 189 14.57 -10.40 19.47
C GLY A 189 13.79 -10.58 20.77
N CYS A 190 13.62 -11.83 21.17
CA CYS A 190 12.99 -12.19 22.42
C CYS A 190 13.79 -11.63 23.60
N GLY A 191 13.12 -10.86 24.45
CA GLY A 191 13.71 -10.28 25.64
C GLY A 191 12.75 -10.34 26.80
N ALA A 192 13.31 -10.41 28.01
CA ALA A 192 12.51 -10.19 29.21
C ALA A 192 11.76 -8.86 29.07
N PRO A 193 10.47 -8.79 29.48
CA PRO A 193 9.81 -7.50 29.61
C PRO A 193 10.69 -6.62 30.49
N PRO A 194 10.73 -5.30 30.25
CA PRO A 194 11.50 -4.40 31.09
C PRO A 194 11.11 -4.66 32.54
N VAL A 195 12.07 -5.18 33.32
CA VAL A 195 11.86 -5.46 34.74
C VAL A 195 11.95 -4.10 35.42
N CYS A 196 10.82 -3.60 35.94
CA CYS A 196 10.85 -2.50 36.89
C CYS A 196 11.50 -3.03 38.18
N GLU A 197 12.79 -2.79 38.39
CA GLU A 197 13.46 -3.17 39.63
C GLU A 197 12.87 -2.34 40.80
N PRO A 198 12.39 -2.97 41.89
CA PRO A 198 11.82 -2.24 43.02
C PRO A 198 12.88 -1.52 43.88
N PRO A 199 12.48 -0.45 44.61
CA PRO A 199 11.12 -0.18 45.06
C PRO A 199 10.40 0.82 44.13
N MET A 200 9.63 0.31 43.18
CA MET A 200 8.69 1.07 42.36
C MET A 200 7.32 0.44 42.58
N ALA A 201 6.45 1.15 43.29
CA ALA A 201 5.08 0.72 43.53
C ALA A 201 4.18 1.33 42.45
N CYS A 202 3.59 0.49 41.60
CA CYS A 202 2.48 0.91 40.74
C CYS A 202 1.25 1.15 41.61
N THR A 203 0.91 2.39 41.91
CA THR A 203 -0.42 2.72 42.42
C THR A 203 -1.34 3.00 41.22
N ALA A 204 -2.39 2.20 41.09
CA ALA A 204 -3.41 2.38 40.06
C ALA A 204 -3.94 3.83 40.10
N GLY A 205 -3.70 4.57 39.01
CA GLY A 205 -4.43 5.80 38.75
C GLY A 205 -5.91 5.50 38.48
N PRO A 206 -6.79 6.52 38.49
CA PRO A 206 -8.25 6.35 38.39
C PRO A 206 -8.74 5.83 37.02
N THR A 207 -7.86 5.69 36.02
CA THR A 207 -8.18 5.17 34.69
C THR A 207 -7.35 3.92 34.36
N PRO A 208 -7.97 2.82 33.89
CA PRO A 208 -7.24 1.63 33.49
C PRO A 208 -6.44 1.91 32.21
N GLY A 209 -5.12 1.64 32.23
CA GLY A 209 -4.22 1.77 31.06
C GLY A 209 -3.04 2.72 31.22
N TYR A 210 -2.93 3.44 32.35
CA TYR A 210 -1.83 4.39 32.59
C TYR A 210 -0.75 3.81 33.51
N CYS A 211 0.51 3.83 33.06
CA CYS A 211 1.70 3.69 33.91
C CYS A 211 2.32 5.07 34.16
N SER A 212 2.35 5.52 35.40
CA SER A 212 3.09 6.71 35.82
C SER A 212 4.37 6.31 36.56
N TYR A 213 5.47 6.99 36.24
CA TYR A 213 6.78 6.81 36.88
C TYR A 213 7.19 8.11 37.56
N SER A 214 7.79 8.02 38.75
CA SER A 214 8.37 9.16 39.45
C SER A 214 9.90 9.07 39.42
N CYS A 215 10.54 10.00 38.71
CA CYS A 215 11.99 10.15 38.68
C CYS A 215 12.34 11.38 39.53
N GLY A 216 12.49 11.21 40.84
CA GLY A 216 12.68 12.34 41.76
C GLY A 216 11.38 13.12 42.00
N THR A 217 11.41 14.46 41.95
CA THR A 217 10.23 15.31 42.18
C THR A 217 9.30 15.45 40.98
N ASP A 218 9.69 14.91 39.82
CA ASP A 218 8.93 15.02 38.58
C ASP A 218 8.31 13.66 38.20
N THR A 219 7.10 13.72 37.65
CA THR A 219 6.31 12.53 37.30
C THR A 219 6.14 12.43 35.79
N VAL A 220 6.48 11.28 35.20
CA VAL A 220 6.34 11.00 33.76
C VAL A 220 5.19 10.03 33.54
N HIS A 221 4.27 10.39 32.64
CA HIS A 221 3.16 9.55 32.21
C HIS A 221 3.42 9.04 30.81
N CYS A 222 3.24 7.75 30.55
CA CYS A 222 3.32 7.20 29.19
C CYS A 222 2.03 6.42 28.86
N ASP A 223 1.52 6.62 27.65
CA ASP A 223 0.34 5.93 27.10
C ASP A 223 0.77 4.72 26.22
N ASP A 224 -0.15 3.80 25.92
CA ASP A 224 0.08 2.56 25.15
C ASP A 224 0.56 2.83 23.70
N THR A 225 0.42 4.08 23.24
CA THR A 225 0.91 4.56 21.94
C THR A 225 2.38 5.02 21.94
N GLY A 226 3.05 5.03 23.10
CA GLY A 226 4.46 5.42 23.24
C GLY A 226 4.71 6.92 23.36
N SER A 227 3.68 7.74 23.57
CA SER A 227 3.81 9.16 23.89
C SER A 227 4.01 9.35 25.39
N CYS A 228 5.07 10.06 25.80
CA CYS A 228 5.36 10.34 27.21
C CYS A 228 5.25 11.84 27.53
N GLN A 229 4.54 12.18 28.60
CA GLN A 229 4.38 13.54 29.12
C GLN A 229 5.14 13.69 30.45
N CYS A 230 5.93 14.75 30.58
CA CYS A 230 6.63 15.07 31.82
C CYS A 230 5.86 16.17 32.57
N ALA A 231 5.46 15.90 33.81
CA ALA A 231 4.86 16.87 34.72
C ALA A 231 5.90 17.33 35.76
N HIS A 232 6.15 18.63 35.81
CA HIS A 232 7.09 19.25 36.74
C HIS A 232 6.40 19.65 38.05
N SER A 233 7.16 19.64 39.14
CA SER A 233 6.69 20.08 40.48
C SER A 233 6.23 21.55 40.58
N ASP A 234 6.49 22.37 39.56
CA ASP A 234 6.02 23.76 39.44
C ASP A 234 4.66 23.89 38.72
N GLY A 235 4.05 22.76 38.32
CA GLY A 235 2.74 22.72 37.66
C GLY A 235 2.78 22.91 36.14
N THR A 236 3.98 22.96 35.53
CA THR A 236 4.14 23.01 34.08
C THR A 236 4.21 21.60 33.49
N ALA A 237 3.58 21.40 32.32
CA ALA A 237 3.60 20.14 31.58
C ALA A 237 4.37 20.31 30.28
N SER A 238 5.34 19.44 30.03
CA SER A 238 6.14 19.45 28.80
C SER A 238 5.85 18.20 27.98
N THR A 239 5.55 18.37 26.70
CA THR A 239 5.39 17.27 25.74
C THR A 239 6.71 17.04 25.01
N CYS A 240 7.23 15.81 25.08
CA CYS A 240 8.47 15.46 24.39
C CYS A 240 8.14 14.53 23.22
N SER A 241 8.15 15.06 21.99
CA SER A 241 7.61 14.39 20.80
C SER A 241 8.48 13.24 20.27
N ARG A 242 9.65 12.96 20.87
CA ARG A 242 10.55 11.87 20.47
C ARG A 242 11.27 11.25 21.67
N VAL A 243 10.59 10.38 22.42
CA VAL A 243 11.28 9.49 23.37
C VAL A 243 11.23 8.08 22.78
N ARG A 244 12.38 7.57 22.29
CA ARG A 244 12.47 6.25 21.64
C ARG A 244 12.79 5.12 22.64
N SER A 245 13.11 5.43 23.90
CA SER A 245 13.33 4.47 25.00
C SER A 245 13.45 5.17 26.37
N ALA A 246 13.14 4.46 27.46
CA ALA A 246 13.32 4.91 28.86
C ALA A 246 14.78 5.28 29.24
N ARG A 247 15.77 4.92 28.40
CA ARG A 247 17.18 5.33 28.59
C ARG A 247 17.49 6.74 28.08
N ASP A 248 16.62 7.35 27.29
CA ASP A 248 16.78 8.74 26.82
C ASP A 248 16.33 9.77 27.88
N CYS A 249 15.79 9.30 29.01
CA CYS A 249 15.35 10.09 30.15
C CYS A 249 16.45 10.29 31.22
N SER A 250 17.67 10.65 30.81
CA SER A 250 18.60 11.35 31.73
C SER A 250 18.17 12.83 31.81
N PRO A 251 18.49 13.57 32.89
CA PRO A 251 17.62 14.60 33.43
C PRO A 251 17.17 15.63 32.38
N CYS A 252 15.87 15.94 32.34
CA CYS A 252 15.23 16.87 31.39
C CYS A 252 15.95 18.23 31.22
N MET A 253 16.80 18.62 32.17
CA MET A 253 17.68 19.79 32.10
C MET A 253 18.64 19.74 30.89
N ASP A 254 19.21 18.58 30.56
CA ASP A 254 20.14 18.44 29.42
C ASP A 254 19.41 18.36 28.07
N ALA A 255 18.16 17.89 28.06
CA ALA A 255 17.33 17.76 26.86
C ALA A 255 16.75 19.10 26.36
N PHE A 256 16.55 20.07 27.25
CA PHE A 256 16.22 21.46 26.89
C PHE A 256 17.36 22.13 26.11
N ALA A 257 18.62 21.84 26.48
CA ALA A 257 19.79 22.31 25.76
C ALA A 257 19.96 21.67 24.36
N ALA A 258 19.34 20.50 24.14
CA ALA A 258 19.36 19.75 22.88
C ALA A 258 18.09 19.94 22.00
N GLY A 259 17.15 20.81 22.39
CA GLY A 259 15.96 21.15 21.59
C GLY A 259 14.92 20.04 21.43
N CYS A 260 14.92 19.03 22.31
CA CYS A 260 14.08 17.83 22.14
C CYS A 260 12.68 17.91 22.78
N CYS A 261 12.43 18.85 23.69
CA CYS A 261 11.09 19.06 24.28
C CYS A 261 10.64 20.52 24.07
N VAL A 262 9.32 20.73 23.97
CA VAL A 262 8.71 22.05 23.73
C VAL A 262 7.72 22.35 24.86
N THR A 263 7.74 23.56 25.42
CA THR A 263 6.67 24.02 26.32
C THR A 263 5.40 24.23 25.50
N PRO A 264 4.27 23.61 25.85
CA PRO A 264 3.00 23.98 25.25
C PRO A 264 2.69 25.43 25.66
N GLY A 265 2.39 26.26 24.67
CA GLY A 265 1.80 27.58 24.89
C GLY A 265 0.31 27.47 25.19
#